data_AF-A0AAD5QG94-F1
#
_entry.id   AF-A0AAD5QG94-F1
#
_cell.length_a   1.000
_cell.length_b   1.000
_cell.length_c   1.000
_cell.angle_alpha   90.00
_cell.angle_beta   90.00
_cell.angle_gamma   90.00
#
_symmetry.space_group_name_H-M   'P 1'
#
loop_
_entity.id
_entity.type
_entity.pdbx_description
1 polymer ?
#
loop_
_entity_poly.entity_id
_entity_poly.type
_entity_poly.pdbx_seq_one_letter_code
_entity_poly.pdbx_strand_id
1 'polypeptide(L)'
;MNDMNREEPSRYVPLDTCDYVVDLETPDNVHTHEPNYGAMSDVFRRLYTHPFLISSKSHWFYRAFFIPYVSVKRTSFSNYTLYQRLPPTLRT
;
A
#
# COMPACT_ATOMS: atom_id res chain seq x y z
N MET A 1 9.02 4.18 20.03
CA MET A 1 7.79 3.40 20.30
C MET A 1 7.32 3.88 21.65
N ASN A 2 6.13 4.45 21.75
CA ASN A 2 5.61 4.95 23.02
C ASN A 2 4.55 3.99 23.57
N ASP A 3 4.50 3.86 24.88
CA ASP A 3 3.56 2.94 25.57
C ASP A 3 2.10 3.41 25.51
N MET A 4 1.82 4.55 24.89
CA MET A 4 0.49 5.15 24.80
C MET A 4 -0.16 4.98 23.42
N ASN A 5 0.47 4.25 22.48
CA ASN A 5 0.04 4.13 21.09
C ASN A 5 -0.27 5.48 20.41
N ARG A 6 0.41 6.55 20.84
CA ARG A 6 0.30 7.86 20.20
C ARG A 6 1.11 7.87 18.92
N GLU A 7 0.72 8.75 18.00
CA GLU A 7 1.51 9.01 16.79
C GLU A 7 2.96 9.37 17.16
N GLU A 8 3.91 8.85 16.38
CA GLU A 8 5.35 9.07 16.58
C GLU A 8 5.93 9.70 15.30
N PRO A 9 5.85 11.04 15.14
CA PRO A 9 6.21 11.71 13.90
C PRO A 9 7.67 11.53 13.46
N SER A 10 8.56 11.20 14.41
CA SER A 10 9.98 10.94 14.16
C SER A 10 10.23 9.67 13.31
N ARG A 11 9.22 8.83 13.08
CA ARG A 11 9.33 7.66 12.19
C ARG A 11 9.15 8.00 10.72
N TYR A 12 8.52 9.13 10.42
CA TYR A 12 8.32 9.53 9.04
C TYR A 12 9.62 10.07 8.46
N VAL A 13 9.88 9.72 7.21
CA VAL A 13 11.02 10.23 6.46
C VAL A 13 10.51 10.99 5.23
N PRO A 14 11.23 12.02 4.77
CA PRO A 14 10.89 12.69 3.54
C PRO A 14 10.89 11.71 2.35
N LEU A 15 9.86 11.78 1.51
CA LEU A 15 9.65 10.83 0.40
C LEU A 15 10.81 10.83 -0.62
N ASP A 16 11.45 11.98 -0.78
CA ASP A 16 12.66 12.21 -1.57
C ASP A 16 13.93 11.59 -0.97
N THR A 17 13.83 10.83 0.12
CA THR A 17 14.91 9.98 0.64
C THR A 17 14.73 8.50 0.30
N CYS A 18 13.53 8.07 -0.13
CA CYS A 18 13.16 6.65 -0.29
C CYS A 18 13.48 6.07 -1.69
N ASP A 19 14.36 5.08 -1.79
CA ASP A 19 14.68 4.43 -3.08
C ASP A 19 13.53 3.56 -3.58
N TYR A 20 12.86 2.94 -2.62
CA TYR A 20 11.73 2.06 -2.82
C TYR A 20 10.61 2.46 -1.89
N VAL A 21 9.38 2.36 -2.39
CA VAL A 21 8.16 2.58 -1.61
C VAL A 21 7.28 1.37 -1.82
N VAL A 22 6.66 0.90 -0.74
CA VAL A 22 5.69 -0.19 -0.78
C VAL A 22 4.36 0.37 -0.32
N ASP A 23 3.33 0.18 -1.12
CA ASP A 23 2.01 0.75 -0.87
C ASP A 23 0.89 -0.24 -1.20
N LEU A 24 -0.19 -0.18 -0.44
CA LEU A 24 -1.45 -0.85 -0.74
C LEU A 24 -2.37 0.14 -1.45
N GLU A 25 -2.38 0.09 -2.79
CA GLU A 25 -3.19 0.96 -3.64
C GLU A 25 -4.68 0.75 -3.34
N THR A 26 -5.24 1.52 -2.42
CA THR A 26 -6.66 1.47 -2.05
C THR A 26 -7.32 2.78 -2.48
N PRO A 27 -8.48 2.75 -3.17
CA PRO A 27 -9.14 3.97 -3.63
C PRO A 27 -9.44 4.98 -2.51
N ASP A 28 -9.57 4.50 -1.28
CA ASP A 28 -10.04 5.28 -0.13
C ASP A 28 -8.89 5.86 0.72
N ASN A 29 -7.63 5.46 0.46
CA ASN A 29 -6.47 5.78 1.32
C ASN A 29 -5.62 6.96 0.80
N VAL A 30 -6.20 7.83 -0.04
CA VAL A 30 -5.45 9.01 -0.51
C VAL A 30 -5.54 10.10 0.56
N HIS A 31 -4.42 10.35 1.22
CA HIS A 31 -4.29 11.35 2.29
C HIS A 31 -3.15 12.33 1.99
N THR A 32 -3.15 13.48 2.68
CA THR A 32 -2.09 14.49 2.51
C THR A 32 -0.69 13.93 2.77
N HIS A 33 -0.56 12.96 3.68
CA HIS A 33 0.71 12.33 4.07
C HIS A 33 0.99 11.00 3.34
N GLU A 34 0.00 10.45 2.64
CA GLU A 34 0.10 9.23 1.86
C GLU A 34 -0.58 9.47 0.50
N PRO A 35 0.14 10.15 -0.42
CA PRO A 35 -0.40 10.43 -1.74
C PRO A 35 -0.50 9.14 -2.56
N ASN A 36 -1.28 9.17 -3.63
CA ASN A 36 -1.35 8.05 -4.57
C ASN A 36 -0.04 7.92 -5.36
N TYR A 37 0.90 7.10 -4.87
CA TYR A 37 2.17 6.83 -5.54
C TYR A 37 1.98 6.22 -6.94
N GLY A 38 0.89 5.48 -7.14
CA GLY A 38 0.52 4.90 -8.42
C GLY A 38 0.19 5.92 -9.50
N ALA A 39 -0.15 7.16 -9.12
CA ALA A 39 -0.39 8.29 -10.02
C ALA A 39 0.87 9.14 -10.29
N MET A 40 1.93 8.97 -9.50
CA MET A 40 3.21 9.70 -9.63
C MET A 40 4.16 8.99 -10.59
N SER A 41 3.74 8.79 -11.84
CA SER A 41 4.49 8.02 -12.84
C SER A 41 5.82 8.64 -13.27
N ASP A 42 6.00 9.94 -13.02
CA ASP A 42 7.23 10.70 -13.25
C ASP A 42 8.27 10.48 -12.13
N VAL A 43 7.82 10.24 -10.90
CA VAL A 43 8.69 10.04 -9.72
C VAL A 43 8.92 8.55 -9.44
N PHE A 44 7.91 7.70 -9.63
CA PHE A 44 7.95 6.30 -9.26
C PHE A 44 7.56 5.37 -10.40
N ARG A 45 8.33 4.31 -10.56
CA ARG A 45 8.05 3.17 -11.45
C ARG A 45 7.57 1.98 -10.63
N ARG A 46 6.47 1.35 -11.05
CA ARG A 46 6.01 0.07 -10.49
C ARG A 46 6.98 -1.05 -10.89
N LEU A 47 7.51 -1.77 -9.91
CA LEU A 47 8.38 -2.93 -10.14
C LEU A 47 7.63 -4.24 -10.03
N TYR A 48 6.77 -4.35 -9.01
CA TYR A 48 6.05 -5.59 -8.73
C TYR A 48 4.71 -5.28 -8.06
N THR A 49 3.69 -6.05 -8.40
CA THR A 49 2.35 -5.91 -7.83
C THR A 49 1.82 -7.29 -7.45
N HIS A 50 1.25 -7.39 -6.25
CA HIS A 50 0.59 -8.60 -5.77
C HIS A 50 -0.85 -8.27 -5.33
N PRO A 51 -1.86 -9.07 -5.70
CA PRO A 51 -3.20 -8.92 -5.14
C PRO A 51 -3.19 -9.10 -3.61
N PHE A 52 -3.83 -8.19 -2.89
CA PHE A 52 -3.94 -8.17 -1.43
C PHE A 52 -5.39 -7.94 -1.00
N LEU A 53 -5.88 -8.72 -0.04
CA LEU A 53 -7.29 -8.71 0.35
C LEU A 53 -7.64 -7.46 1.16
N ILE A 54 -8.70 -6.75 0.77
CA ILE A 54 -9.20 -5.59 1.49
C ILE A 54 -10.23 -6.06 2.52
N SER A 55 -9.88 -6.00 3.80
CA SER A 55 -10.71 -6.50 4.89
C SER A 55 -12.05 -5.75 5.01
N SER A 56 -12.04 -4.43 4.88
CA SER A 56 -13.23 -3.56 5.00
C SER A 56 -14.25 -3.75 3.89
N LYS A 57 -13.80 -4.15 2.69
CA LYS A 57 -14.65 -4.40 1.51
C LYS A 57 -15.02 -5.88 1.33
N SER A 58 -14.52 -6.75 2.20
CA SER A 58 -14.72 -8.19 2.12
C SER A 58 -15.57 -8.71 3.26
N HIS A 59 -16.52 -9.60 2.97
CA HIS A 59 -17.40 -10.17 3.98
C HIS A 59 -16.64 -11.11 4.91
N TRP A 60 -16.70 -10.86 6.22
CA TRP A 60 -15.88 -11.53 7.24
C TRP A 60 -15.89 -13.06 7.16
N PHE A 61 -17.05 -13.68 6.94
CA PHE A 61 -17.20 -15.14 6.86
C PHE A 61 -16.40 -15.75 5.70
N TYR A 62 -16.46 -15.13 4.52
CA TYR A 62 -15.80 -15.64 3.31
C TYR A 62 -14.29 -15.36 3.29
N ARG A 63 -13.80 -14.49 4.19
CA ARG A 63 -12.36 -14.33 4.48
C ARG A 63 -11.83 -15.44 5.40
N ALA A 64 -12.66 -15.88 6.35
CA ALA A 64 -12.30 -16.92 7.31
C ALA A 64 -12.41 -18.33 6.69
N PHE A 65 -13.43 -18.56 5.86
CA PHE A 65 -13.69 -19.85 5.23
C PHE A 65 -13.85 -19.69 3.71
N PHE A 66 -13.02 -20.42 2.97
CA PHE A 66 -13.08 -20.41 1.51
C PHE A 66 -14.18 -21.34 1.00
N ILE A 67 -15.09 -20.79 0.21
CA ILE A 67 -16.14 -21.50 -0.51
C ILE A 67 -15.93 -21.24 -2.00
N PRO A 68 -15.67 -22.28 -2.83
CA PRO A 68 -15.48 -22.13 -4.26
C PRO A 68 -16.58 -21.30 -4.92
N TYR A 69 -16.21 -20.42 -5.85
CA TYR A 69 -17.09 -19.51 -6.61
C TYR A 69 -17.82 -18.42 -5.79
N VAL A 70 -18.16 -18.67 -4.52
CA VAL A 70 -18.87 -17.72 -3.66
C VAL A 70 -17.89 -16.76 -2.99
N SER A 71 -16.81 -17.27 -2.39
CA SER A 71 -15.83 -16.42 -1.71
C SER A 71 -15.24 -15.40 -2.66
N VAL A 72 -14.88 -15.81 -3.89
CA VAL A 72 -14.32 -14.93 -4.93
C VAL A 72 -15.25 -13.74 -5.24
N LYS A 73 -16.58 -13.93 -5.17
CA LYS A 73 -17.57 -12.86 -5.40
C LYS A 73 -17.81 -11.99 -4.16
N ARG A 74 -17.39 -12.43 -2.98
CA ARG A 74 -17.66 -11.79 -1.67
C ARG A 74 -16.41 -11.22 -1.00
N THR A 75 -15.25 -11.36 -1.63
CA THR A 75 -13.98 -10.78 -1.22
C THR A 75 -13.48 -9.82 -2.28
N SER A 76 -13.02 -8.65 -1.85
CA SER A 76 -12.40 -7.66 -2.72
C SER A 76 -10.90 -7.60 -2.46
N PHE A 77 -10.13 -7.44 -3.54
CA PHE A 77 -8.67 -7.34 -3.50
C PHE A 77 -8.24 -6.00 -4.10
N SER A 78 -7.17 -5.45 -3.54
CA SER A 78 -6.40 -4.34 -4.08
C SER A 78 -5.01 -4.82 -4.49
N ASN A 79 -4.20 -3.89 -4.99
CA ASN A 79 -2.83 -4.14 -5.39
C ASN A 79 -1.87 -3.66 -4.31
N TYR A 80 -1.04 -4.58 -3.81
CA TYR A 80 0.14 -4.24 -3.01
C TYR A 80 1.32 -4.12 -3.96
N THR A 81 1.85 -2.90 -4.11
CA THR A 81 2.79 -2.57 -5.17
C THR A 81 4.10 -2.07 -4.58
N LEU A 82 5.21 -2.62 -5.10
CA LEU A 82 6.56 -2.13 -4.91
C LEU A 82 6.89 -1.12 -6.00
N TYR A 83 7.22 0.09 -5.58
CA TYR A 83 7.65 1.20 -6.41
C TYR A 83 9.15 1.43 -6.26
N GLN A 84 9.78 1.88 -7.34
CA GLN A 84 11.16 2.37 -7.36
C GLN A 84 11.20 3.79 -7.89
N ARG A 85 12.00 4.63 -7.25
CA ARG A 85 12.14 6.04 -7.62
C ARG A 85 12.93 6.26 -8.92
N LEU A 86 12.60 7.34 -9.63
CA LEU A 86 13.23 7.84 -10.84
C LEU A 86 13.72 9.28 -10.63
N PRO A 87 15.02 9.60 -10.85
CA PRO A 87 16.15 8.67 -10.94
C PRO A 87 16.44 8.01 -9.57
N PRO A 88 17.13 6.85 -9.54
CA PRO A 88 17.58 6.26 -8.28
C PRO A 88 18.50 7.23 -7.53
N THR A 89 18.46 7.25 -6.19
CA THR A 89 19.40 8.09 -5.42
C THR A 89 20.82 7.62 -5.64
N LEU A 90 21.70 8.56 -5.99
CA LEU A 90 23.12 8.31 -6.13
C LEU A 90 23.69 7.91 -4.78
N ARG A 91 24.20 6.69 -4.67
CA ARG A 91 24.98 6.25 -3.50
C ARG A 91 26.44 6.60 -3.78
N THR A 92 26.92 7.67 -3.16
CA THR A 92 28.35 8.00 -3.06
C THR A 92 29.04 7.15 -2.01
#